data_AF-A0AAW8L0T5-F1
#
_entry.id   AF-A0AAW8L0T5-F1
#
_cell.length_a   1.000
_cell.length_b   1.000
_cell.length_c   1.000
_cell.angle_alpha   90.00
_cell.angle_beta   90.00
_cell.angle_gamma   90.00
#
_symmetry.space_group_name_H-M   'P 1'
#
loop_
_entity.id
_entity.type
_entity.pdbx_description
1 polymer ?
#
loop_
_entity_poly.entity_id
_entity_poly.type
_entity_poly.pdbx_seq_one_letter_code
_entity_poly.pdbx_strand_id
1 'polypeptide(L)'
;GVVTRIELPSQVTFLNRSALISALEHVHKHQQLIIDATQCDSIDPDIYQVIQDYQSETAIKRQVNLKLVGFKQHYQDVDDAVLDIDISTHDLQQKLSPQQVVNLLKEGNERFVKNERLQRDIYRQIRVTADEGQHPIAAVLGCMDSR
;
A
#
# COMPACT_ATOMS: atom_id res chain seq x y z
N GLY A 1 27.28 10.36 17.69
CA GLY A 1 27.00 10.90 16.34
C GLY A 1 25.77 11.80 16.41
N VAL A 2 25.59 12.69 15.44
CA VAL A 2 24.39 13.52 15.34
C VAL A 2 23.20 12.60 15.02
N VAL A 3 22.13 12.71 15.82
CA VAL A 3 20.88 11.97 15.63
C VAL A 3 19.82 12.94 15.15
N THR A 4 19.21 12.63 14.00
CA THR A 4 18.07 13.37 13.46
C THR A 4 16.82 12.54 13.68
N ARG A 5 15.79 13.11 14.31
CA ARG A 5 14.48 12.47 14.51
C ARG A 5 13.42 13.23 13.74
N ILE A 6 12.67 12.51 12.91
CA ILE A 6 11.49 13.01 12.21
C ILE A 6 10.28 12.36 12.87
N GLU A 7 9.45 13.18 13.52
CA GLU A 7 8.20 12.73 14.12
C GLU A 7 7.07 12.89 13.11
N LEU A 8 6.36 11.80 12.85
CA LEU A 8 5.21 11.81 11.96
C LEU A 8 3.96 12.29 12.72
N PRO A 9 3.13 13.16 12.12
CA PRO A 9 1.85 13.54 12.70
C PRO A 9 0.91 12.33 12.86
N SER A 10 -0.18 12.49 13.62
CA SER A 10 -1.18 11.44 13.82
C SER A 10 -1.79 10.91 12.52
N GLN A 11 -1.87 11.77 11.49
CA GLN A 11 -2.31 11.42 10.16
C GLN A 11 -1.29 11.96 9.17
N VAL A 12 -0.63 11.07 8.43
CA VAL A 12 0.30 11.45 7.37
C VAL A 12 -0.39 11.25 6.04
N THR A 13 -0.53 12.31 5.26
CA THR A 13 -1.24 12.35 3.98
C THR A 13 -0.28 12.66 2.83
N PHE A 14 -0.72 12.47 1.58
CA PHE A 14 0.01 12.93 0.39
C PHE A 14 0.55 14.37 0.48
N LEU A 15 -0.18 15.29 1.14
CA LEU A 15 0.25 16.69 1.30
C LEU A 15 1.55 16.83 2.11
N ASN A 16 1.87 15.84 2.93
CA ASN A 16 3.10 15.81 3.72
C ASN A 16 4.34 15.40 2.89
N ARG A 17 4.17 14.96 1.63
CA ARG A 17 5.25 14.39 0.80
C ARG A 17 6.41 15.35 0.62
N SER A 18 6.14 16.59 0.23
CA SER A 18 7.18 17.60 -0.02
C SER A 18 7.97 17.92 1.24
N ALA A 19 7.28 18.01 2.39
CA ALA A 19 7.90 18.27 3.68
C ALA A 19 8.80 17.10 4.11
N LEU A 20 8.33 15.86 3.95
CA LEU A 20 9.12 14.67 4.26
C LEU A 20 10.36 14.56 3.36
N ILE A 21 10.21 14.72 2.04
CA ILE A 21 11.34 14.65 1.11
C ILE A 21 12.38 15.72 1.46
N SER A 22 11.96 16.95 1.70
CA SER A 22 12.87 18.01 2.11
C SER A 22 13.60 17.66 3.41
N ALA A 23 12.90 17.13 4.41
CA ALA A 23 13.53 16.70 5.67
C ALA A 23 14.56 15.59 5.44
N LEU A 24 14.26 14.60 4.58
CA LEU A 24 15.16 13.49 4.24
C LEU A 24 16.41 13.94 3.45
N GLU A 25 16.28 14.96 2.60
CA GLU A 25 17.39 15.52 1.83
C GLU A 25 18.47 16.15 2.72
N HIS A 26 18.06 16.79 3.81
CA HIS A 26 18.94 17.43 4.79
C HIS A 26 19.69 16.44 5.70
N VAL A 27 19.36 15.15 5.64
CA VAL A 27 20.07 14.12 6.40
C VAL A 27 21.41 13.82 5.73
N HIS A 28 22.49 14.08 6.47
CA HIS A 28 23.86 13.93 6.00
C HIS A 28 24.37 12.49 6.09
N LYS A 29 25.45 12.20 5.36
CA LYS A 29 26.08 10.88 5.34
C LYS A 29 26.58 10.47 6.74
N HIS A 30 26.53 9.18 7.04
CA HIS A 30 26.96 8.59 8.33
C HIS A 30 26.18 9.08 9.56
N GLN A 31 25.02 9.73 9.38
CA GLN A 31 24.14 10.10 10.49
C GLN A 31 23.21 8.96 10.90
N GLN A 32 22.69 9.05 12.12
CA GLN A 32 21.56 8.23 12.56
C GLN A 32 20.27 9.00 12.31
N LEU A 33 19.33 8.39 11.60
CA LEU A 33 18.00 8.92 11.33
C LEU A 33 16.97 8.05 12.04
N ILE A 34 16.05 8.67 12.76
CA ILE A 34 14.88 8.00 13.35
C ILE A 34 13.64 8.60 12.71
N ILE A 35 12.82 7.76 12.08
CA ILE A 35 11.46 8.15 11.66
C ILE A 35 10.50 7.53 12.67
N ASP A 36 9.77 8.37 13.38
CA ASP A 36 8.93 7.97 14.49
C ASP A 36 7.45 8.15 14.16
N ALA A 37 6.74 7.03 14.07
CA ALA A 37 5.32 6.90 13.84
C ALA A 37 4.54 6.48 15.10
N THR A 38 5.13 6.58 16.30
CA THR A 38 4.52 6.07 17.54
C THR A 38 3.14 6.68 17.84
N GLN A 39 2.97 7.97 17.50
CA GLN A 39 1.69 8.67 17.64
C GLN A 39 0.88 8.70 16.33
N CYS A 40 1.33 7.96 15.32
CA CYS A 40 0.72 7.93 14.01
C CYS A 40 -0.38 6.86 13.96
N ASP A 41 -1.57 7.28 13.56
CA ASP A 41 -2.72 6.41 13.40
C ASP A 41 -2.88 5.94 11.96
N SER A 42 -2.50 6.78 10.99
CA SER A 42 -2.49 6.41 9.57
C SER A 42 -1.37 7.09 8.80
N ILE A 43 -0.81 6.35 7.83
CA ILE A 43 0.20 6.86 6.90
C ILE A 43 -0.29 6.57 5.49
N ASP A 44 -0.34 7.61 4.67
CA ASP A 44 -0.64 7.53 3.25
C ASP A 44 0.38 6.62 2.53
N PRO A 45 -0.06 5.71 1.65
CA PRO A 45 0.80 4.75 0.98
C PRO A 45 1.97 5.38 0.23
N ASP A 46 1.76 6.52 -0.43
CA ASP A 46 2.82 7.19 -1.20
C ASP A 46 3.92 7.72 -0.27
N ILE A 47 3.54 8.13 0.94
CA ILE A 47 4.49 8.60 1.94
C ILE A 47 5.27 7.44 2.53
N TYR A 48 4.59 6.33 2.82
CA TYR A 48 5.26 5.11 3.26
C TYR A 48 6.24 4.60 2.21
N GLN A 49 5.87 4.63 0.93
CA GLN A 49 6.76 4.26 -0.17
C GLN A 49 8.00 5.16 -0.23
N VAL A 50 7.85 6.49 -0.08
CA VAL A 50 9.00 7.41 -0.01
C VAL A 50 9.96 7.04 1.13
N ILE A 51 9.45 6.59 2.28
CA ILE A 51 10.27 6.13 3.41
C ILE A 51 11.00 4.83 3.06
N GLN A 52 10.32 3.89 2.40
CA GLN A 52 10.89 2.62 1.95
C GLN A 52 11.97 2.82 0.88
N ASP A 53 11.73 3.68 -0.11
CA ASP A 53 12.69 4.03 -1.16
C ASP A 53 13.94 4.71 -0.55
N TYR A 54 13.73 5.60 0.42
CA TYR A 54 14.83 6.20 1.16
C TYR A 54 15.64 5.13 1.90
N GLN A 55 14.99 4.16 2.56
CA GLN A 55 15.64 3.08 3.28
C GLN A 55 16.46 2.16 2.36
N SER A 56 15.87 1.70 1.26
CA SER A 56 16.47 0.71 0.36
C SER A 56 17.56 1.30 -0.54
N GLU A 57 17.51 2.60 -0.82
CA GLU A 57 18.49 3.25 -1.70
C GLU A 57 19.34 4.29 -1.00
N THR A 58 18.71 5.39 -0.58
CA THR A 58 19.43 6.61 -0.19
C THR A 58 20.18 6.42 1.12
N ALA A 59 19.57 5.75 2.09
CA ALA A 59 20.18 5.44 3.37
C ALA A 59 21.42 4.55 3.20
N ILE A 60 21.34 3.53 2.33
CA ILE A 60 22.49 2.66 2.02
C ILE A 60 23.60 3.48 1.34
N LYS A 61 23.27 4.22 0.27
CA LYS A 61 24.23 5.05 -0.50
C LYS A 61 24.92 6.11 0.38
N ARG A 62 24.20 6.69 1.34
CA ARG A 62 24.70 7.72 2.27
C ARG A 62 25.25 7.14 3.58
N GLN A 63 25.19 5.82 3.78
CA GLN A 63 25.53 5.15 5.04
C GLN A 63 24.78 5.74 6.24
N VAL A 64 23.52 6.11 6.05
CA VAL A 64 22.64 6.58 7.12
C VAL A 64 22.12 5.36 7.88
N ASN A 65 22.26 5.38 9.20
CA ASN A 65 21.65 4.37 10.07
C ASN A 65 20.19 4.77 10.35
N LEU A 66 19.28 4.29 9.52
CA LEU A 66 17.84 4.54 9.64
C LEU A 66 17.18 3.56 10.61
N LYS A 67 16.41 4.09 11.55
CA LYS A 67 15.49 3.33 12.42
C LYS A 67 14.06 3.80 12.22
N LEU A 68 13.15 2.86 12.07
CA LEU A 68 11.72 3.09 12.03
C LEU A 68 11.12 2.71 13.39
N VAL A 69 10.37 3.62 14.02
CA VAL A 69 9.78 3.42 15.35
C VAL A 69 8.28 3.64 15.26
N GLY A 70 7.48 2.81 15.94
CA GLY A 70 6.04 3.04 16.05
C GLY A 70 5.23 2.79 14.78
N PHE A 71 5.84 2.28 13.72
CA PHE A 71 5.11 1.77 12.56
C PHE A 71 4.37 0.51 13.01
N LYS A 72 3.07 0.65 13.28
CA LYS A 72 2.19 -0.47 13.67
C LYS A 72 2.33 -1.55 12.58
N GLN A 73 2.62 -2.79 12.98
CA GLN A 73 2.60 -3.96 12.09
C GLN A 73 1.16 -4.17 11.60
N HIS A 74 0.78 -3.45 10.54
CA HIS A 74 -0.49 -3.69 9.85
C HIS A 74 -0.29 -4.29 8.46
N TYR A 75 0.89 -4.85 8.17
CA TYR A 75 1.27 -5.25 6.81
C TYR A 75 2.01 -6.58 6.68
N GLN A 76 2.07 -7.39 7.73
CA GLN A 76 2.48 -8.79 7.63
C GLN A 76 1.62 -9.65 8.57
N ASP A 77 1.26 -10.83 8.05
CA ASP A 77 0.59 -11.96 8.71
C ASP A 77 -0.96 -11.97 8.71
N VAL A 78 -1.52 -12.44 7.58
CA VAL A 78 -2.70 -13.32 7.66
C VAL A 78 -2.46 -14.54 6.76
N ASP A 79 -2.18 -15.66 7.41
CA ASP A 79 -2.13 -16.99 6.83
C ASP A 79 -3.54 -17.49 6.45
N ASP A 80 -3.56 -18.40 5.49
CA ASP A 80 -4.64 -19.33 5.12
C ASP A 80 -5.93 -18.85 4.41
N ALA A 81 -6.06 -19.34 3.17
CA ALA A 81 -7.25 -20.01 2.64
C ALA A 81 -8.60 -19.27 2.59
N VAL A 82 -8.64 -17.95 2.73
CA VAL A 82 -9.75 -17.18 2.15
C VAL A 82 -9.42 -17.01 0.67
N LEU A 83 -10.30 -17.49 -0.21
CA LEU A 83 -10.27 -17.10 -1.62
C LEU A 83 -10.23 -15.57 -1.65
N ASP A 84 -9.05 -15.03 -1.93
CA ASP A 84 -8.77 -13.60 -1.89
C ASP A 84 -9.40 -12.96 -3.12
N ILE A 85 -10.74 -12.87 -3.11
CA ILE A 85 -11.57 -12.32 -4.20
C ILE A 85 -11.16 -10.85 -4.47
N ASP A 86 -10.51 -10.20 -3.50
CA ASP A 86 -10.04 -8.82 -3.61
C ASP A 86 -8.73 -8.68 -4.42
N ILE A 87 -7.98 -9.77 -4.64
CA ILE A 87 -6.75 -9.75 -5.44
C ILE A 87 -6.87 -10.72 -6.61
N SER A 88 -6.94 -10.15 -7.81
CA SER A 88 -7.05 -10.89 -9.07
C SER A 88 -5.70 -11.50 -9.44
N THR A 89 -5.40 -12.70 -8.92
CA THR A 89 -4.19 -13.48 -9.25
C THR A 89 -4.42 -14.41 -10.43
N HIS A 90 -3.33 -14.86 -11.06
CA HIS A 90 -3.37 -15.82 -12.15
C HIS A 90 -4.08 -17.13 -11.73
N ASP A 91 -3.77 -17.65 -10.56
CA ASP A 91 -4.38 -18.87 -10.02
C ASP A 91 -5.87 -18.72 -9.75
N LEU A 92 -6.29 -17.55 -9.24
CA LEU A 92 -7.71 -17.24 -9.03
C LEU A 92 -8.44 -17.16 -10.38
N GLN A 93 -7.85 -16.49 -11.36
CA GLN A 93 -8.40 -16.35 -12.72
C GLN A 93 -8.62 -17.72 -13.37
N GLN A 94 -7.68 -18.66 -13.24
CA GLN A 94 -7.80 -20.01 -13.83
C GLN A 94 -8.86 -20.89 -13.15
N LYS A 95 -9.13 -20.67 -11.86
CA LYS A 95 -10.08 -21.49 -11.08
C LYS A 95 -11.54 -21.05 -11.23
N LEU A 96 -11.78 -19.82 -11.69
CA LEU A 96 -13.12 -19.26 -11.77
C LEU A 96 -13.80 -19.58 -13.10
N SER A 97 -15.02 -20.12 -13.03
CA SER A 97 -15.91 -20.21 -14.17
C SER A 97 -16.59 -18.87 -14.47
N PRO A 98 -17.02 -18.61 -15.72
CA PRO A 98 -17.75 -17.38 -16.06
C PRO A 98 -18.98 -17.12 -15.18
N GLN A 99 -19.71 -18.18 -14.80
CA GLN A 99 -20.89 -18.05 -13.94
C GLN A 99 -20.52 -17.60 -12.52
N GLN A 100 -19.40 -18.09 -11.98
CA GLN A 100 -18.90 -17.66 -10.68
C GLN A 100 -18.45 -16.19 -10.71
N VAL A 101 -17.76 -15.76 -11.77
CA VAL A 101 -17.38 -14.36 -11.95
C VAL A 101 -18.61 -13.45 -11.94
N VAL A 102 -19.67 -13.81 -12.68
CA VAL A 102 -20.93 -13.04 -12.69
C VAL A 102 -21.56 -12.96 -11.29
N ASN A 103 -21.55 -14.07 -10.54
CA ASN A 103 -22.10 -14.07 -9.19
C ASN A 103 -21.29 -13.17 -8.25
N LEU A 104 -19.96 -13.21 -8.32
CA LEU A 104 -19.08 -12.32 -7.54
C LEU A 104 -19.34 -10.85 -7.83
N LEU A 105 -19.56 -10.49 -9.10
CA LEU A 105 -19.90 -9.11 -9.49
C LEU A 105 -21.27 -8.68 -8.92
N LYS A 106 -22.26 -9.57 -8.91
CA LYS A 106 -23.58 -9.30 -8.30
C LYS A 106 -23.47 -9.09 -6.80
N GLU A 107 -22.76 -9.97 -6.10
CA GLU A 107 -22.52 -9.86 -4.66
C GLU A 107 -21.75 -8.57 -4.32
N GLY A 108 -20.76 -8.19 -5.14
CA GLY A 108 -20.06 -6.92 -5.01
C GLY A 108 -20.98 -5.70 -5.16
N ASN A 109 -21.91 -5.76 -6.12
CA ASN A 109 -22.91 -4.71 -6.29
C ASN A 109 -23.91 -4.66 -5.12
N GLU A 110 -24.34 -5.80 -4.59
CA GLU A 110 -25.19 -5.85 -3.40
C GLU A 110 -24.51 -5.23 -2.17
N ARG A 111 -23.24 -5.57 -1.93
CA ARG A 111 -22.42 -4.94 -0.87
C ARG A 111 -22.33 -3.44 -1.06
N PHE A 112 -22.08 -2.98 -2.29
CA PHE A 112 -22.02 -1.56 -2.62
C PHE A 112 -23.34 -0.83 -2.30
N VAL A 113 -24.47 -1.39 -2.72
CA VAL A 113 -25.80 -0.82 -2.44
C VAL A 113 -26.10 -0.76 -0.95
N LYS A 114 -25.63 -1.75 -0.18
CA LYS A 114 -25.78 -1.80 1.29
C LYS A 114 -24.75 -0.96 2.05
N ASN A 115 -23.81 -0.30 1.35
CA ASN A 115 -22.68 0.42 1.93
C ASN A 115 -21.78 -0.46 2.83
N GLU A 116 -21.76 -1.78 2.57
CA GLU A 116 -20.91 -2.76 3.24
C GLU A 116 -19.56 -2.81 2.52
N ARG A 117 -18.63 -1.95 2.94
CA ARG A 117 -17.29 -1.88 2.33
C ARG A 117 -16.43 -3.06 2.78
N LEU A 118 -15.76 -3.69 1.83
CA LEU A 118 -14.69 -4.64 2.15
C LEU A 118 -13.45 -3.86 2.61
N GLN A 119 -12.87 -4.30 3.72
CA GLN A 119 -11.55 -3.84 4.13
C GLN A 119 -10.51 -4.58 3.28
N ARG A 120 -9.85 -3.85 2.40
CA ARG A 120 -8.87 -4.41 1.47
C ARG A 120 -7.46 -4.13 1.95
N ASP A 121 -6.59 -5.14 1.85
CA ASP A 121 -5.15 -4.94 1.96
C ASP A 121 -4.60 -4.46 0.61
N ILE A 122 -4.64 -3.15 0.42
CA ILE A 122 -4.17 -2.48 -0.81
C ILE A 122 -2.67 -2.79 -1.07
N TYR A 123 -1.87 -3.02 -0.03
CA TYR A 123 -0.43 -3.26 -0.16
C TYR A 123 -0.13 -4.67 -0.63
N ARG A 124 -0.89 -5.65 -0.14
CA ARG A 124 -0.87 -7.00 -0.71
C ARG A 124 -1.28 -6.96 -2.18
N GLN A 125 -2.31 -6.19 -2.53
CA GLN A 125 -2.78 -6.07 -3.91
C GLN A 125 -1.73 -5.44 -4.84
N ILE A 126 -1.09 -4.33 -4.42
CA ILE A 126 0.00 -3.70 -5.18
C ILE A 126 1.18 -4.64 -5.33
N ARG A 127 1.66 -5.26 -4.24
CA ARG A 127 2.79 -6.20 -4.27
C ARG A 127 2.53 -7.35 -5.23
N VAL A 128 1.39 -8.01 -5.10
CA VAL A 128 1.02 -9.14 -5.96
C VAL A 128 0.90 -8.70 -7.42
N THR A 129 0.26 -7.56 -7.71
CA THR A 129 0.14 -7.08 -9.11
C THR A 129 1.46 -6.55 -9.70
N ALA A 130 2.40 -6.09 -8.87
CA ALA A 130 3.73 -5.66 -9.29
C ALA A 130 4.65 -6.86 -9.57
N ASP A 131 4.63 -7.88 -8.70
CA ASP A 131 5.50 -9.06 -8.80
C ASP A 131 4.97 -10.08 -9.82
N GLU A 132 3.66 -10.31 -9.86
CA GLU A 132 3.03 -11.36 -10.67
C GLU A 132 2.26 -10.81 -11.89
N GLY A 133 2.07 -9.49 -11.97
CA GLY A 133 1.29 -8.85 -13.02
C GLY A 133 -0.22 -8.77 -12.70
N GLN A 134 -0.97 -8.10 -13.57
CA GLN A 134 -2.43 -7.95 -13.42
C GLN A 134 -3.16 -9.09 -14.14
N HIS A 135 -4.01 -9.83 -13.41
CA HIS A 135 -4.78 -10.97 -13.93
C HIS A 135 -6.29 -10.77 -13.74
N PRO A 136 -6.92 -9.77 -14.36
CA PRO A 136 -8.33 -9.43 -14.13
C PRO A 136 -9.29 -10.60 -14.39
N ILE A 137 -10.25 -10.84 -13.48
CA ILE A 137 -11.29 -11.88 -13.64
C ILE A 137 -12.40 -11.50 -14.63
N ALA A 138 -12.55 -10.21 -14.95
CA ALA A 138 -13.57 -9.69 -15.85
C ALA A 138 -13.13 -8.37 -16.50
N ALA A 139 -13.66 -8.09 -17.69
CA ALA A 139 -13.62 -6.78 -18.32
C ALA A 139 -15.04 -6.31 -18.58
N VAL A 140 -15.33 -5.03 -18.26
CA VAL A 140 -16.65 -4.43 -18.50
C VAL A 140 -16.52 -3.47 -19.68
N LEU A 141 -17.20 -3.78 -20.77
CA LEU A 141 -17.29 -2.90 -21.93
C LEU A 141 -18.57 -2.07 -21.82
N GLY A 142 -18.41 -0.76 -21.67
CA GLY A 142 -19.51 0.21 -21.78
C GLY A 142 -19.42 0.96 -23.10
N CYS A 143 -20.50 0.98 -23.88
CA CYS A 143 -20.67 1.99 -24.93
C CYS A 143 -21.28 3.23 -24.30
N MET A 144 -20.59 4.36 -24.39
CA MET A 144 -21.26 5.65 -24.29
C MET A 144 -21.83 5.95 -25.66
N ASP A 145 -23.16 5.99 -25.76
CA ASP A 145 -23.84 6.49 -26.95
C ASP A 145 -23.36 7.92 -27.20
N SER A 146 -22.69 8.16 -28.33
CA SER A 146 -22.30 9.49 -28.75
C SER A 146 -23.53 10.17 -29.37
N ARG A 147 -24.04 11.21 -28.72
CA ARG A 147 -25.09 12.08 -29.27
C ARG A 147 -24.61 12.82 -30.51
#